data_AF-A0A9E4ZGC5-F1
#
_entry.id   AF-A0A9E4ZGC5-F1
#
_cell.length_a   1.000
_cell.length_b   1.000
_cell.length_c   1.000
_cell.angle_alpha   90.00
_cell.angle_beta   90.00
_cell.angle_gamma   90.00
#
_symmetry.space_group_name_H-M   'P 1'
#
loop_
_entity.id
_entity.type
_entity.pdbx_description
1 polymer ?
#
loop_
_entity_poly.entity_id
_entity_poly.type
_entity_poly.pdbx_seq_one_letter_code
_entity_poly.pdbx_strand_id
1 'polypeptide(L)' 'MELVKVKCKTCGSEMIVYDTRMKEQYCTIRCLESAMVDQSGITPVRMAC' A
#
# COMPACT_ATOMS: atom_id res chain seq x y z
N MET A 1 15.56 3.20 -15.93
CA MET A 1 14.80 3.11 -14.67
C MET A 1 14.93 4.46 -13.99
N GLU A 2 13.83 5.17 -13.79
CA GLU A 2 13.81 6.48 -13.11
C GLU A 2 13.23 6.31 -11.70
N LEU A 3 13.75 7.08 -10.74
CA LEU A 3 13.24 7.12 -9.38
C LEU A 3 12.19 8.23 -9.29
N VAL A 4 10.96 7.87 -8.96
CA VAL A 4 9.85 8.82 -8.83
C VAL A 4 9.43 8.95 -7.38
N LYS A 5 9.07 10.18 -6.98
CA LYS A 5 8.50 10.46 -5.66
C LYS A 5 7.00 10.22 -5.71
N VAL A 6 6.51 9.33 -4.86
CA VAL A 6 5.08 9.06 -4.70
C VAL A 6 4.67 9.23 -3.24
N LYS A 7 3.36 9.24 -2.99
CA LYS A 7 2.81 9.17 -1.63
C LYS A 7 2.13 7.82 -1.44
N CYS A 8 2.33 7.22 -0.27
CA CYS A 8 1.57 6.04 0.13
C CYS A 8 0.08 6.39 0.15
N LYS A 9 -0.73 5.57 -0.52
CA LYS A 9 -2.18 5.79 -0.59
C LYS A 9 -2.86 5.72 0.78
N THR A 10 -2.33 4.91 1.70
CA THR A 10 -2.94 4.66 3.01
C THR A 10 -2.59 5.72 4.06
N CYS A 11 -1.31 6.08 4.19
CA CYS A 11 -0.85 7.00 5.26
C CYS A 11 -0.33 8.35 4.74
N GLY A 12 -0.24 8.54 3.42
CA GLY A 12 0.25 9.78 2.81
C GLY A 12 1.77 10.00 2.89
N SER A 13 2.53 9.08 3.47
CA SER A 13 4.00 9.17 3.59
C SER A 13 4.66 9.22 2.21
N GLU A 14 5.66 10.09 2.07
CA GLU A 14 6.45 10.22 0.85
C GLU A 14 7.42 9.05 0.69
N MET A 15 7.52 8.52 -0.51
CA MET A 15 8.37 7.39 -0.85
C MET A 15 9.06 7.63 -2.18
N ILE A 16 10.26 7.07 -2.33
CA ILE A 16 10.98 7.05 -3.59
C ILE A 16 10.96 5.62 -4.10
N VAL A 17 10.38 5.42 -5.27
CA VAL A 17 10.26 4.10 -5.91
C VAL A 17 10.85 4.15 -7.30
N TYR A 18 11.15 2.99 -7.85
CA TYR A 18 11.37 2.88 -9.28
C TYR A 18 10.04 3.03 -10.01
N ASP A 19 10.04 3.75 -11.14
CA ASP A 19 8.88 3.85 -12.04
C ASP A 19 8.52 2.44 -12.53
N THR A 20 7.62 1.85 -11.77
CA THR A 20 6.92 0.62 -12.06
C THR A 20 5.52 1.12 -12.31
N ARG A 21 4.94 0.84 -13.48
CA ARG A 21 3.62 1.35 -13.93
C ARG A 21 2.43 0.89 -13.06
N MET A 22 2.66 0.59 -11.79
CA MET A 22 1.69 0.24 -10.78
C MET A 22 0.89 1.49 -10.38
N LYS A 23 -0.44 1.32 -10.34
CA LYS A 23 -1.37 2.40 -9.97
C LYS A 23 -1.34 2.77 -8.49
N GLU A 24 -0.89 1.85 -7.62
CA GLU A 24 -0.97 2.02 -6.17
C GLU A 24 0.33 1.58 -5.50
N GLN A 25 0.81 2.40 -4.56
CA GLN A 25 2.06 2.14 -3.83
C GLN A 25 1.88 2.37 -2.34
N TYR A 26 2.54 1.51 -1.56
CA TYR A 26 2.36 1.38 -0.12
C TYR A 26 3.71 1.36 0.59
N CYS A 27 3.86 2.14 1.66
CA CYS A 27 5.13 2.29 2.38
C CYS A 27 5.50 1.10 3.25
N THR A 28 4.50 0.34 3.68
CA THR A 28 4.64 -0.83 4.55
C THR A 28 3.61 -1.87 4.17
N ILE A 29 3.90 -3.13 4.52
CA ILE A 29 2.94 -4.24 4.37
C ILE A 29 1.63 -3.91 5.10
N ARG A 30 1.70 -3.28 6.28
CA ARG A 30 0.49 -2.85 7.02
C ARG A 30 -0.38 -1.87 6.23
N CYS A 31 0.22 -0.95 5.47
CA CYS A 31 -0.53 -0.01 4.63
C CYS A 31 -1.17 -0.71 3.44
N LEU A 32 -0.49 -1.71 2.88
CA LEU A 32 -1.05 -2.58 1.83
C LEU A 32 -2.23 -3.40 2.37
N GLU A 33 -2.05 -4.06 3.52
CA GLU A 33 -3.10 -4.84 4.19
C GLU A 33 -4.33 -3.99 4.51
N SER A 34 -4.12 -2.78 5.04
CA SER A 34 -5.24 -1.86 5.34
C SER A 34 -6.02 -1.47 4.09
N ALA A 35 -5.33 -1.28 2.95
CA ALA A 35 -5.99 -0.97 1.68
C ALA A 35 -6.71 -2.18 1.06
N MET A 36 -6.21 -3.40 1.29
CA MET A 36 -6.87 -4.64 0.87
C MET A 36 -8.14 -4.93 1.69
N VAL A 37 -8.12 -4.61 2.99
CA VAL A 37 -9.30 -4.74 3.87
C VAL A 37 -10.42 -3.80 3.43
N ASP A 38 -10.11 -2.60 2.97
CA ASP A 38 -11.12 -1.63 2.52
C ASP A 38 -11.84 -2.05 1.22
N GLN A 39 -11.17 -2.84 0.35
CA GLN A 39 -11.75 -3.32 -0.91
C GLN A 39 -12.53 -4.63 -0.79
N SER A 40 -12.30 -5.40 0.28
CA SER A 40 -13.05 -6.63 0.55
C SER A 40 -13.97 -6.39 1.74
N GLY A 41 -15.25 -6.12 1.47
CA GLY A 41 -16.33 -6.18 2.46
C GLY A 41 -16.59 -7.59 2.99
N ILE A 42 -15.52 -8.32 3.33
CA ILE A 42 -15.52 -9.71 3.78
C ILE A 42 -14.62 -9.74 5.01
N THR A 43 -15.29 -9.88 6.15
CA THR A 43 -14.82 -10.23 7.51
C THR A 43 -13.30 -10.36 7.72
N PRO A 44 -12.73 -9.68 8.75
CA PRO A 44 -11.31 -9.75 9.03
C PRO A 44 -10.92 -11.19 9.37
N VAL A 45 -10.06 -11.78 8.54
CA VAL A 45 -9.32 -12.98 8.93
C VAL A 45 -8.38 -12.56 10.05
N ARG A 46 -8.79 -12.82 11.28
CA ARG A 46 -7.92 -12.80 12.45
C ARG A 46 -6.74 -13.75 12.18
N MET A 47 -5.59 -13.22 11.80
CA MET A 47 -4.32 -13.87 12.12
C MET A 47 -4.13 -13.71 13.62
N ALA A 48 -4.50 -14.76 14.37
CA ALA A 48 -3.97 -14.96 15.70
C ALA A 48 -2.47 -15.28 15.55
N CYS A 49 -1.62 -14.51 16.24
CA CYS A 49 -0.27 -14.95 16.60
C CYS A 49 -0.36 -16.06 17.65
#